data_AF-A0A538CNA5-F1
#
_entry.id   AF-A0A538CNA5-F1
#
_cell.length_a   1.000
_cell.length_b   1.000
_cell.length_c   1.000
_cell.angle_alpha   90.00
_cell.angle_beta   90.00
_cell.angle_gamma   90.00
#
_symmetry.space_group_name_H-M   'P 1'
#
loop_
_entity.id
_entity.type
_entity.pdbx_description
1 polymer ?
#
loop_
_entity_poly.entity_id
_entity_poly.type
_entity_poly.pdbx_seq_one_letter_code
_entity_poly.pdbx_strand_id
1 'polypeptide(L)'
;MATVPFRTAIRDALDEELAADERVILFGEDVAVAGGVFATTTGLYDKYGPDRVFDTPISELALAGAAFGSAVTGLRPVVEIMFGDFLTLAMDSLVNQSTKYWFLTREQVSVPLTIRSVVGAGGRFGAIHSQMPVSWFMGVPGLKIVGPSTPADAKALLKAAIRDDNPVLFFEHKRLYSMEGEVDGAAARLGEAAVVREGNDITLVTAMKSVHDSLEAADELERDHVSVEVIDLRTLRPLDIETVLASVRKTNRVVIVEEGPLTGGWAGEVLASVTEQALGYLDDAWRIATPNTPIPYSPPLEDAFLPGTERIAAMNEAAPSSGFEASKVGSRLRAERERRGISLRELARRVGVSPSLVSQIELDRVNPSVSTLYALVTELGMTMSEVFGDSRPGERAAPQLPGADGLAERPETRRVINLASGVRWERLTPHSDRDVEFLYVVYPVGAESCPEDALMTHGGKEYGYVTRGTLGIRVGFEEYELAAGGSIAFDSSSPHRLRAIGDEPVHAIWVVIGRKADPRGE
;
A
#
# COMPACT_ATOMS: atom_id res chain seq x y z
N MET A 1 26.93 -26.20 1.83
CA MET A 1 26.40 -25.15 0.93
C MET A 1 27.33 -23.97 1.03
N ALA A 2 27.49 -23.19 -0.05
CA ALA A 2 28.32 -21.99 -0.03
C ALA A 2 27.41 -20.77 0.15
N THR A 3 27.81 -19.84 1.02
CA THR A 3 27.16 -18.53 1.15
C THR A 3 27.72 -17.62 0.07
N VAL A 4 26.86 -17.13 -0.83
CA VAL A 4 27.27 -16.26 -1.94
C VAL A 4 26.31 -15.09 -2.10
N PRO A 5 26.78 -13.96 -2.65
CA PRO A 5 25.90 -12.88 -3.07
C PRO A 5 24.92 -13.33 -4.16
N PHE A 6 23.73 -12.73 -4.21
CA PHE A 6 22.70 -13.00 -5.21
C PHE A 6 23.23 -12.85 -6.65
N ARG A 7 24.02 -11.81 -6.93
CA ARG A 7 24.65 -11.62 -8.26
C ARG A 7 25.58 -12.78 -8.63
N THR A 8 26.26 -13.34 -7.64
CA THR A 8 27.16 -14.47 -7.80
C THR A 8 26.37 -15.76 -8.05
N ALA A 9 25.22 -15.92 -7.40
CA ALA A 9 24.30 -17.03 -7.66
C ALA A 9 23.72 -17.01 -9.09
N ILE A 10 23.38 -15.83 -9.62
CA ILE A 10 22.99 -15.64 -11.03
C ILE A 10 24.13 -16.04 -11.97
N ARG A 11 25.34 -15.51 -11.75
CA ARG A 11 26.53 -15.86 -12.53
C ARG A 11 26.76 -17.37 -12.53
N ASP A 12 26.65 -18.02 -11.36
CA ASP A 12 26.89 -19.47 -11.23
C ASP A 12 25.82 -20.30 -11.95
N ALA A 13 24.57 -19.87 -11.94
CA ALA A 13 23.54 -20.50 -12.78
C ALA A 13 23.88 -20.39 -14.26
N LEU A 14 24.27 -19.19 -14.74
CA LEU A 14 24.66 -18.99 -16.14
C LEU A 14 25.88 -19.85 -16.50
N ASP A 15 26.89 -19.89 -15.63
CA ASP A 15 28.09 -20.69 -15.83
C ASP A 15 27.77 -22.19 -15.96
N GLU A 16 26.93 -22.70 -15.05
CA GLU A 16 26.54 -24.11 -15.05
C GLU A 16 25.72 -24.49 -16.29
N GLU A 17 24.79 -23.64 -16.73
CA GLU A 17 23.97 -23.93 -17.92
C GLU A 17 24.76 -23.74 -19.23
N LEU A 18 25.66 -22.78 -19.32
CA LEU A 18 26.58 -22.61 -20.46
C LEU A 18 27.51 -23.83 -20.60
N ALA A 19 28.00 -24.39 -19.48
CA ALA A 19 28.80 -25.60 -19.46
C ALA A 19 27.99 -26.85 -19.83
N ALA A 20 26.73 -26.94 -19.39
CA ALA A 20 25.90 -28.12 -19.56
C ALA A 20 25.32 -28.29 -20.96
N ASP A 21 25.08 -27.20 -21.69
CA ASP A 21 24.45 -27.23 -23.01
C ASP A 21 25.10 -26.24 -23.98
N GLU A 22 25.76 -26.76 -25.02
CA GLU A 22 26.42 -25.97 -26.07
C GLU A 22 25.46 -25.06 -26.85
N ARG A 23 24.15 -25.34 -26.80
CA ARG A 23 23.12 -24.52 -27.45
C ARG A 23 22.80 -23.25 -26.67
N VAL A 24 23.16 -23.18 -25.39
CA VAL A 24 22.90 -22.00 -24.54
C VAL A 24 23.85 -20.89 -24.97
N ILE A 25 23.32 -19.72 -25.33
CA ILE A 25 24.13 -18.54 -25.64
C ILE A 25 23.68 -17.37 -24.77
N LEU A 26 24.60 -16.49 -24.38
CA LEU A 26 24.33 -15.32 -23.55
C LEU A 26 24.72 -14.05 -24.31
N PHE A 27 23.78 -13.13 -24.49
CA PHE A 27 24.09 -11.86 -25.16
C PHE A 27 23.18 -10.72 -24.70
N GLY A 28 23.68 -9.50 -24.85
CA GLY A 28 23.06 -8.28 -24.36
C GLY A 28 24.04 -7.12 -24.38
N GLU A 29 23.63 -5.99 -23.83
CA GLU A 29 24.48 -4.81 -23.73
C GLU A 29 25.46 -4.95 -22.55
N ASP A 30 26.76 -4.84 -22.83
CA ASP A 30 27.84 -4.92 -21.84
C ASP A 30 27.93 -6.23 -21.04
N VAL A 31 27.34 -7.33 -21.53
CA VAL A 31 27.34 -8.63 -20.82
C VAL A 31 28.63 -9.43 -20.98
N ALA A 32 29.45 -9.11 -21.98
CA ALA A 32 30.64 -9.88 -22.31
C ALA A 32 31.88 -9.37 -21.56
N VAL A 33 32.69 -8.51 -22.18
CA VAL A 33 33.99 -8.09 -21.62
C VAL A 33 33.81 -7.28 -20.33
N ALA A 34 32.76 -6.45 -20.25
CA ALA A 34 32.45 -5.68 -19.05
C ALA A 34 31.86 -6.55 -17.91
N GLY A 35 31.37 -7.75 -18.21
CA GLY A 35 30.82 -8.68 -17.22
C GLY A 35 29.45 -8.28 -16.65
N GLY A 36 28.69 -7.47 -17.40
CA GLY A 36 27.36 -6.98 -17.05
C GLY A 36 27.43 -5.75 -16.14
N VAL A 37 26.50 -4.81 -16.32
CA VAL A 37 26.43 -3.55 -15.54
C VAL A 37 26.31 -3.80 -14.03
N PHE A 38 25.73 -4.93 -13.64
CA PHE A 38 25.59 -5.35 -12.23
C PHE A 38 26.54 -6.48 -11.81
N ALA A 39 27.55 -6.80 -12.63
CA ALA A 39 28.54 -7.86 -12.39
C ALA A 39 27.92 -9.27 -12.22
N THR A 40 26.88 -9.57 -13.01
CA THR A 40 26.16 -10.86 -13.03
C THR A 40 26.73 -11.84 -14.06
N THR A 41 27.62 -11.40 -14.96
CA THR A 41 28.18 -12.22 -16.04
C THR A 41 29.72 -12.20 -16.09
N THR A 42 30.35 -11.67 -15.05
CA THR A 42 31.81 -11.53 -14.95
C THR A 42 32.55 -12.86 -15.16
N GLY A 43 33.52 -12.86 -16.08
CA GLY A 43 34.38 -14.01 -16.40
C GLY A 43 33.77 -15.04 -17.36
N LEU A 44 32.48 -14.93 -17.71
CA LEU A 44 31.84 -15.87 -18.64
C LEU A 44 32.37 -15.71 -20.06
N TYR A 45 32.64 -14.47 -20.50
CA TYR A 45 33.25 -14.20 -21.80
C TYR A 45 34.62 -14.89 -21.96
N ASP A 46 35.51 -14.70 -20.99
CA ASP A 46 36.86 -15.29 -21.03
C ASP A 46 36.82 -16.82 -21.01
N LYS A 47 35.80 -17.40 -20.35
CA LYS A 47 35.64 -18.85 -20.21
C LYS A 47 35.05 -19.51 -21.46
N TYR A 48 34.03 -18.92 -22.09
CA TYR A 48 33.27 -19.54 -23.17
C TYR A 48 33.53 -18.94 -24.56
N GLY A 49 34.17 -17.77 -24.62
CA GLY A 49 34.52 -17.10 -25.86
C GLY A 49 33.35 -16.40 -26.57
N PRO A 50 33.67 -15.68 -27.67
CA PRO A 50 32.75 -14.77 -28.34
C PRO A 50 31.59 -15.45 -29.07
N ASP A 51 31.67 -16.76 -29.34
CA ASP A 51 30.58 -17.49 -30.00
C ASP A 51 29.45 -17.86 -29.03
N ARG A 52 29.71 -17.78 -27.72
CA ARG A 52 28.78 -18.19 -26.65
C ARG A 52 28.34 -17.03 -25.78
N VAL A 53 29.24 -16.06 -25.54
CA VAL A 53 28.96 -14.87 -24.74
C VAL A 53 29.43 -13.65 -25.51
N PHE A 54 28.54 -12.72 -25.87
CA PHE A 54 28.91 -11.57 -26.70
C PHE A 54 28.04 -10.33 -26.46
N ASP A 55 28.63 -9.16 -26.71
CA ASP A 55 27.94 -7.87 -26.60
C ASP A 55 27.10 -7.58 -27.84
N THR A 56 26.07 -6.76 -27.66
CA THR A 56 25.21 -6.27 -28.74
C THR A 56 25.16 -4.74 -28.81
N PRO A 57 24.77 -4.16 -29.95
CA PRO A 57 24.37 -2.75 -30.00
C PRO A 57 23.17 -2.46 -29.09
N ILE A 58 22.98 -1.18 -28.76
CA ILE A 58 21.83 -0.69 -27.97
C ILE A 58 20.59 -0.69 -28.88
N SER A 59 19.92 -1.83 -28.97
CA SER A 59 18.80 -2.08 -29.90
C SER A 59 17.99 -3.30 -29.45
N GLU A 60 17.17 -3.14 -28.42
CA GLU A 60 16.46 -4.23 -27.73
C GLU A 60 15.50 -4.98 -28.67
N LEU A 61 14.90 -4.32 -29.66
CA LEU A 61 14.08 -5.00 -30.67
C LEU A 61 14.91 -5.96 -31.53
N ALA A 62 16.10 -5.53 -31.97
CA ALA A 62 17.00 -6.37 -32.76
C ALA A 62 17.52 -7.53 -31.91
N LEU A 63 17.82 -7.27 -30.64
CA LEU A 63 18.22 -8.27 -29.65
C LEU A 63 17.16 -9.37 -29.49
N ALA A 64 15.92 -8.97 -29.22
CA ALA A 64 14.80 -9.89 -29.05
C ALA A 64 14.45 -10.64 -30.34
N GLY A 65 14.59 -10.01 -31.51
CA GLY A 65 14.40 -10.66 -32.80
C GLY A 65 15.48 -11.72 -33.09
N ALA A 66 16.75 -11.42 -32.79
CA ALA A 66 17.85 -12.38 -32.90
C ALA A 66 17.67 -13.55 -31.92
N ALA A 67 17.20 -13.26 -30.70
CA ALA A 67 16.87 -14.27 -29.70
C ALA A 67 15.76 -15.21 -30.19
N PHE A 68 14.65 -14.66 -30.67
CA PHE A 68 13.58 -15.45 -31.25
C PHE A 68 14.08 -16.32 -32.41
N GLY A 69 14.80 -15.72 -33.37
CA GLY A 69 15.34 -16.44 -34.54
C GLY A 69 16.30 -17.56 -34.17
N SER A 70 17.19 -17.33 -33.21
CA SER A 70 18.13 -18.35 -32.72
C SER A 70 17.43 -19.46 -31.95
N ALA A 71 16.42 -19.14 -31.13
CA ALA A 71 15.63 -20.12 -30.39
C ALA A 71 14.91 -21.10 -31.34
N VAL A 72 14.22 -20.59 -32.37
CA VAL A 72 13.48 -21.44 -33.32
C VAL A 72 14.38 -22.18 -34.31
N THR A 73 15.67 -21.83 -34.38
CA THR A 73 16.68 -22.52 -35.20
C THR A 73 17.59 -23.46 -34.39
N GLY A 74 17.27 -23.68 -33.11
CA GLY A 74 17.86 -24.76 -32.30
C GLY A 74 18.81 -24.32 -31.20
N LEU A 75 19.02 -23.02 -30.99
CA LEU A 75 19.77 -22.49 -29.85
C LEU A 75 18.84 -22.26 -28.64
N ARG A 76 19.44 -21.98 -27.47
CA ARG A 76 18.75 -21.66 -26.21
C ARG A 76 19.23 -20.30 -25.69
N PRO A 77 18.82 -19.19 -26.32
CA PRO A 77 19.29 -17.86 -25.96
C PRO A 77 18.87 -17.43 -24.55
N VAL A 78 19.85 -16.88 -23.83
CA VAL A 78 19.69 -16.12 -22.60
C VAL A 78 20.04 -14.67 -22.93
N VAL A 79 19.06 -13.79 -22.88
CA VAL A 79 19.21 -12.40 -23.28
C VAL A 79 19.13 -11.51 -22.06
N GLU A 80 20.07 -10.58 -21.92
CA GLU A 80 19.96 -9.53 -20.90
C GLU A 80 19.43 -8.25 -21.53
N ILE A 81 18.27 -7.79 -21.07
CA ILE A 81 17.80 -6.42 -21.27
C ILE A 81 18.11 -5.64 -20.00
N MET A 82 18.97 -4.62 -20.11
CA MET A 82 19.64 -3.99 -18.98
C MET A 82 18.69 -3.55 -17.85
N PHE A 83 17.59 -2.88 -18.20
CA PHE A 83 16.55 -2.48 -17.26
C PHE A 83 15.18 -2.91 -17.76
N GLY A 84 14.30 -3.32 -16.82
CA GLY A 84 12.94 -3.74 -17.15
C GLY A 84 12.12 -2.65 -17.86
N ASP A 85 12.47 -1.39 -17.64
CA ASP A 85 11.92 -0.23 -18.33
C ASP A 85 12.08 -0.32 -19.87
N PHE A 86 13.15 -0.98 -20.36
CA PHE A 86 13.47 -1.10 -21.79
C PHE A 86 12.78 -2.30 -22.46
N LEU A 87 12.12 -3.17 -21.70
CA LEU A 87 11.37 -4.30 -22.27
C LEU A 87 10.27 -3.87 -23.24
N THR A 88 9.76 -2.65 -23.11
CA THR A 88 8.80 -2.06 -24.04
C THR A 88 9.32 -2.01 -25.48
N LEU A 89 10.64 -1.85 -25.67
CA LEU A 89 11.29 -1.83 -26.98
C LEU A 89 11.39 -3.24 -27.61
N ALA A 90 11.44 -4.29 -26.77
CA ALA A 90 11.53 -5.69 -27.19
C ALA A 90 10.16 -6.37 -27.36
N MET A 91 9.06 -5.70 -27.00
CA MET A 91 7.74 -6.33 -26.84
C MET A 91 7.24 -7.07 -28.07
N ASP A 92 7.39 -6.55 -29.30
CA ASP A 92 6.82 -7.22 -30.47
C ASP A 92 7.41 -8.62 -30.70
N SER A 93 8.74 -8.74 -30.67
CA SER A 93 9.43 -10.01 -30.84
C SER A 93 9.16 -10.98 -29.69
N LEU A 94 9.00 -10.48 -28.46
CA LEU A 94 8.65 -11.30 -27.31
C LEU A 94 7.17 -11.73 -27.33
N VAL A 95 6.27 -10.77 -27.33
CA VAL A 95 4.82 -10.95 -27.11
C VAL A 95 4.11 -11.49 -28.34
N ASN A 96 4.41 -11.00 -29.53
CA ASN A 96 3.68 -11.43 -30.73
C ASN A 96 4.33 -12.62 -31.42
N GLN A 97 5.66 -12.71 -31.40
CA GLN A 97 6.38 -13.80 -32.05
C GLN A 97 6.66 -14.94 -31.06
N SER A 98 7.53 -14.71 -30.08
CA SER A 98 8.09 -15.78 -29.24
C SER A 98 7.02 -16.57 -28.48
N THR A 99 6.09 -15.90 -27.80
CA THR A 99 5.10 -16.57 -26.92
C THR A 99 4.01 -17.33 -27.68
N LYS A 100 3.76 -16.98 -28.95
CA LYS A 100 2.67 -17.56 -29.74
C LYS A 100 3.15 -18.59 -30.76
N TYR A 101 4.46 -18.67 -31.02
CA TYR A 101 4.99 -19.47 -32.11
C TYR A 101 4.69 -20.97 -31.97
N TRP A 102 4.79 -21.52 -30.76
CA TRP A 102 4.41 -22.91 -30.47
C TRP A 102 2.95 -23.19 -30.85
N PHE A 103 2.04 -22.29 -30.50
CA PHE A 103 0.63 -22.40 -30.87
C PHE A 103 0.40 -22.23 -32.38
N LEU A 104 1.03 -21.23 -33.01
CA LEU A 104 0.90 -20.94 -34.45
C LEU A 104 1.42 -22.09 -35.32
N THR A 105 2.47 -22.77 -34.86
CA THR A 105 3.04 -23.94 -35.54
C THR A 105 2.32 -25.24 -35.19
N ARG A 106 1.24 -25.19 -34.40
CA ARG A 106 0.50 -26.38 -33.91
C ARG A 106 1.42 -27.37 -33.21
N GLU A 107 2.16 -26.86 -32.22
CA GLU A 107 3.03 -27.63 -31.34
C GLU A 107 4.26 -28.23 -32.03
N GLN A 108 4.59 -27.79 -33.25
CA GLN A 108 5.73 -28.33 -34.01
C GLN A 108 7.07 -27.71 -33.61
N VAL A 109 7.08 -26.47 -33.11
CA VAL A 109 8.31 -25.75 -32.75
C VAL A 109 8.17 -25.08 -31.40
N SER A 110 9.07 -25.40 -30.46
CA SER A 110 9.22 -24.73 -29.17
C SER A 110 10.07 -23.46 -29.28
N VAL A 111 9.97 -22.57 -28.30
CA VAL A 111 10.79 -21.33 -28.25
C VAL A 111 11.52 -21.27 -26.90
N PRO A 112 12.65 -21.99 -26.76
CA PRO A 112 13.46 -21.98 -25.53
C PRO A 112 14.22 -20.66 -25.41
N LEU A 113 13.61 -19.67 -24.76
CA LEU A 113 14.13 -18.31 -24.69
C LEU A 113 14.00 -17.79 -23.25
N THR A 114 15.12 -17.41 -22.64
CA THR A 114 15.10 -16.69 -21.36
C THR A 114 15.52 -15.25 -21.58
N ILE A 115 14.68 -14.29 -21.19
CA ILE A 115 15.04 -12.88 -21.14
C ILE A 115 15.14 -12.47 -19.68
N ARG A 116 16.35 -12.08 -19.28
CA ARG A 116 16.66 -11.57 -17.95
C ARG A 116 16.61 -10.05 -17.97
N SER A 117 16.13 -9.45 -16.90
CA SER A 117 16.13 -7.99 -16.78
C SER A 117 16.11 -7.51 -15.34
N VAL A 118 16.77 -6.37 -15.13
CA VAL A 118 16.89 -5.76 -13.79
C VAL A 118 15.72 -4.83 -13.52
N VAL A 119 15.00 -5.05 -12.41
CA VAL A 119 13.74 -4.35 -12.07
C VAL A 119 13.77 -3.74 -10.67
N GLY A 120 12.78 -2.88 -10.40
CA GLY A 120 12.51 -2.34 -9.07
C GLY A 120 13.35 -1.13 -8.68
N ALA A 121 12.92 -0.48 -7.61
CA ALA A 121 13.36 0.81 -7.13
C ALA A 121 14.19 0.68 -5.84
N GLY A 122 14.36 1.79 -5.10
CA GLY A 122 15.10 1.84 -3.83
C GLY A 122 16.61 2.05 -4.03
N GLY A 123 17.03 2.29 -5.26
CA GLY A 123 18.40 2.63 -5.62
C GLY A 123 18.58 4.08 -6.09
N ARG A 124 17.53 4.91 -5.97
CA ARG A 124 17.54 6.30 -6.44
C ARG A 124 17.84 6.42 -7.95
N PHE A 125 17.34 5.48 -8.75
CA PHE A 125 17.53 5.46 -10.20
C PHE A 125 16.51 6.32 -10.97
N GLY A 126 15.53 6.90 -10.25
CA GLY A 126 14.50 7.78 -10.82
C GLY A 126 13.44 7.03 -11.62
N ALA A 127 12.57 7.78 -12.30
CA ALA A 127 11.31 7.26 -12.84
C ALA A 127 11.42 6.28 -14.02
N ILE A 128 12.55 6.27 -14.74
CA ILE A 128 12.73 5.51 -16.00
C ILE A 128 13.77 4.38 -15.91
N HIS A 129 14.16 4.01 -14.69
CA HIS A 129 15.09 2.91 -14.41
C HIS A 129 14.69 2.16 -13.14
N SER A 130 13.43 2.21 -12.74
CA SER A 130 12.96 1.72 -11.43
C SER A 130 11.63 0.98 -11.50
N GLN A 131 11.04 0.81 -12.69
CA GLN A 131 9.69 0.26 -12.81
C GLN A 131 9.65 -1.25 -12.52
N MET A 132 8.43 -1.72 -12.21
CA MET A 132 8.07 -3.13 -12.09
C MET A 132 7.16 -3.52 -13.26
N PRO A 133 7.72 -4.03 -14.37
CA PRO A 133 6.96 -4.23 -15.62
C PRO A 133 6.13 -5.52 -15.65
N VAL A 134 6.04 -6.28 -14.54
CA VAL A 134 5.33 -7.58 -14.45
C VAL A 134 3.94 -7.51 -15.07
N SER A 135 3.16 -6.49 -14.70
CA SER A 135 1.78 -6.31 -15.13
C SER A 135 1.60 -6.19 -16.64
N TRP A 136 2.57 -5.65 -17.37
CA TRP A 136 2.49 -5.55 -18.83
C TRP A 136 2.46 -6.93 -19.51
N PHE A 137 3.03 -7.93 -18.84
CA PHE A 137 3.26 -9.25 -19.39
C PHE A 137 2.36 -10.34 -18.80
N MET A 138 1.70 -10.09 -17.66
CA MET A 138 0.81 -11.06 -17.03
C MET A 138 -0.29 -11.59 -17.96
N GLY A 139 -0.80 -10.73 -18.85
CA GLY A 139 -1.90 -11.08 -19.77
C GLY A 139 -1.49 -11.79 -21.07
N VAL A 140 -0.21 -12.17 -21.27
CA VAL A 140 0.34 -12.66 -22.57
C VAL A 140 0.47 -14.19 -22.66
N PRO A 141 -0.51 -14.97 -23.14
CA PRO A 141 -0.46 -16.45 -23.09
C PRO A 141 0.80 -17.02 -23.73
N GLY A 142 1.32 -18.11 -23.16
CA GLY A 142 2.58 -18.75 -23.60
C GLY A 142 3.85 -18.16 -22.98
N LEU A 143 3.73 -17.15 -22.11
CA LEU A 143 4.84 -16.57 -21.36
C LEU A 143 4.87 -17.04 -19.90
N LYS A 144 6.06 -17.28 -19.36
CA LYS A 144 6.30 -17.46 -17.92
C LYS A 144 7.03 -16.24 -17.35
N ILE A 145 6.76 -15.89 -16.10
CA ILE A 145 7.38 -14.76 -15.41
C ILE A 145 7.88 -15.22 -14.05
N VAL A 146 9.16 -14.99 -13.78
CA VAL A 146 9.87 -15.47 -12.59
C VAL A 146 10.53 -14.29 -11.89
N GLY A 147 10.48 -14.27 -10.55
CA GLY A 147 11.00 -13.21 -9.70
C GLY A 147 11.59 -13.77 -8.40
N PRO A 148 12.84 -14.26 -8.40
CA PRO A 148 13.53 -14.77 -7.21
C PRO A 148 13.66 -13.73 -6.08
N SER A 149 13.62 -14.19 -4.83
CA SER A 149 13.83 -13.35 -3.64
C SER A 149 15.14 -13.62 -2.91
N THR A 150 15.72 -14.83 -3.04
CA THR A 150 16.97 -15.23 -2.36
C THR A 150 18.06 -15.67 -3.35
N PRO A 151 19.34 -15.74 -2.94
CA PRO A 151 20.40 -16.32 -3.77
C PRO A 151 20.14 -17.78 -4.17
N ALA A 152 19.52 -18.59 -3.30
CA ALA A 152 19.12 -19.96 -3.63
C ALA A 152 18.08 -19.97 -4.75
N ASP A 153 17.04 -19.14 -4.63
CA ASP A 153 16.01 -18.99 -5.66
C ASP A 153 16.57 -18.47 -6.97
N ALA A 154 17.44 -17.46 -6.91
CA ALA A 154 18.08 -16.87 -8.07
C ALA A 154 18.79 -17.94 -8.91
N LYS A 155 19.60 -18.79 -8.27
CA LYS A 155 20.29 -19.87 -8.97
C LYS A 155 19.31 -20.94 -9.46
N ALA A 156 18.47 -21.46 -8.56
CA ALA A 156 17.62 -22.60 -8.86
C ALA A 156 16.56 -22.30 -9.94
N LEU A 157 15.96 -21.12 -9.89
CA LEU A 157 14.93 -20.69 -10.83
C LEU A 157 15.52 -20.22 -12.17
N LEU A 158 16.72 -19.62 -12.19
CA LEU A 158 17.35 -19.24 -13.45
C LEU A 158 17.74 -20.48 -14.27
N LYS A 159 18.31 -21.51 -13.61
CA LYS A 159 18.56 -22.80 -14.24
C LYS A 159 17.28 -23.41 -14.81
N ALA A 160 16.18 -23.35 -14.04
CA ALA A 160 14.88 -23.82 -14.50
C ALA A 160 14.35 -23.03 -15.71
N ALA A 161 14.51 -21.70 -15.72
CA ALA A 161 14.13 -20.84 -16.83
C ALA A 161 14.90 -21.17 -18.11
N ILE A 162 16.23 -21.31 -18.02
CA ILE A 162 17.10 -21.64 -19.17
C ILE A 162 16.76 -23.02 -19.75
N ARG A 163 16.35 -23.96 -18.90
CA ARG A 163 15.95 -25.32 -19.29
C ARG A 163 14.51 -25.41 -19.81
N ASP A 164 13.71 -24.37 -19.65
CA ASP A 164 12.32 -24.36 -20.12
C ASP A 164 12.27 -24.20 -21.65
N ASP A 165 11.39 -24.95 -22.31
CA ASP A 165 11.22 -24.89 -23.78
C ASP A 165 10.26 -23.78 -24.23
N ASN A 166 9.85 -22.91 -23.31
CA ASN A 166 8.98 -21.76 -23.58
C ASN A 166 9.67 -20.44 -23.23
N PRO A 167 9.17 -19.31 -23.74
CA PRO A 167 9.67 -18.01 -23.34
C PRO A 167 9.48 -17.74 -21.84
N VAL A 168 10.55 -17.32 -21.17
CA VAL A 168 10.57 -16.95 -19.75
C VAL A 168 11.13 -15.55 -19.58
N LEU A 169 10.38 -14.66 -18.92
CA LEU A 169 10.91 -13.44 -18.33
C LEU A 169 11.43 -13.72 -16.93
N PHE A 170 12.69 -13.39 -16.69
CA PHE A 170 13.36 -13.57 -15.42
C PHE A 170 13.74 -12.20 -14.84
N PHE A 171 13.03 -11.78 -13.79
CA PHE A 171 13.20 -10.46 -13.19
C PHE A 171 14.14 -10.50 -11.99
N GLU A 172 15.18 -9.68 -12.05
CA GLU A 172 16.18 -9.54 -10.99
C GLU A 172 16.02 -8.20 -10.29
N HIS A 173 15.65 -8.23 -9.00
CA HIS A 173 15.46 -7.00 -8.26
C HIS A 173 16.80 -6.39 -7.84
N LYS A 174 17.06 -5.12 -8.19
CA LYS A 174 18.41 -4.50 -8.06
C LYS A 174 18.93 -4.52 -6.63
N ARG A 175 18.01 -4.32 -5.67
CA ARG A 175 18.32 -4.30 -4.23
C ARG A 175 18.75 -5.65 -3.65
N LEU A 176 18.51 -6.75 -4.37
CA LEU A 176 18.89 -8.09 -3.92
C LEU A 176 20.32 -8.46 -4.32
N TYR A 177 20.96 -7.78 -5.28
CA TYR A 177 22.25 -8.23 -5.81
C TYR A 177 23.40 -8.35 -4.80
N SER A 178 23.37 -7.58 -3.71
CA SER A 178 24.35 -7.63 -2.62
C SER A 178 23.92 -8.55 -1.46
N MET A 179 22.71 -9.09 -1.50
CA MET A 179 22.23 -10.02 -0.48
C MET A 179 23.03 -11.31 -0.55
N GLU A 180 23.53 -11.77 0.59
CA GLU A 180 24.21 -13.05 0.72
C GLU A 180 23.24 -14.11 1.23
N GLY A 181 23.43 -15.35 0.80
CA GLY A 181 22.58 -16.46 1.18
C GLY A 181 23.22 -17.79 0.82
N GLU A 182 22.83 -18.84 1.52
CA GLU A 182 23.26 -20.19 1.20
C GLU A 182 22.62 -20.65 -0.11
N VAL A 183 23.41 -21.29 -0.97
CA VAL A 183 22.95 -21.77 -2.26
C VAL A 183 23.17 -23.27 -2.37
N ASP A 184 22.11 -23.97 -2.78
CA ASP A 184 22.17 -25.36 -3.22
C ASP A 184 22.34 -25.46 -4.76
N GLY A 185 22.62 -26.68 -5.26
CA GLY A 185 22.87 -26.89 -6.69
C GLY A 185 21.66 -27.28 -7.53
N ALA A 186 20.49 -27.47 -6.92
CA ALA A 186 19.34 -28.06 -7.59
C ALA A 186 18.55 -26.99 -8.39
N ALA A 187 17.96 -27.40 -9.52
CA ALA A 187 17.01 -26.54 -10.22
C ALA A 187 15.65 -26.61 -9.50
N ALA A 188 14.98 -25.47 -9.37
CA ALA A 188 13.63 -25.38 -8.82
C ALA A 188 12.58 -25.67 -9.91
N ARG A 189 11.33 -25.85 -9.52
CA ARG A 189 10.20 -25.92 -10.45
C ARG A 189 9.55 -24.55 -10.59
N LEU A 190 9.34 -24.12 -11.83
CA LEU A 190 8.59 -22.89 -12.11
C LEU A 190 7.10 -23.11 -11.80
N GLY A 191 6.47 -22.09 -11.23
CA GLY A 191 5.05 -22.12 -10.83
C GLY A 191 4.80 -22.67 -9.43
N GLU A 192 5.83 -22.81 -8.58
CA GLU A 192 5.70 -23.23 -7.18
C GLU A 192 6.12 -22.09 -6.25
N ALA A 193 5.20 -21.68 -5.37
CA ALA A 193 5.47 -20.72 -4.31
C ALA A 193 6.15 -21.39 -3.10
N ALA A 194 6.66 -20.58 -2.18
CA ALA A 194 7.20 -21.03 -0.90
C ALA A 194 6.53 -20.30 0.26
N VAL A 195 6.08 -21.05 1.26
CA VAL A 195 5.78 -20.49 2.59
C VAL A 195 7.12 -20.26 3.29
N VAL A 196 7.56 -19.00 3.35
CA VAL A 196 8.86 -18.62 3.94
C VAL A 196 8.76 -18.32 5.43
N ARG A 197 7.53 -18.15 5.94
CA ARG A 197 7.21 -18.05 7.36
C ARG A 197 5.81 -18.59 7.59
N GLU A 198 5.66 -19.50 8.56
CA GLU A 198 4.35 -19.98 9.01
C GLU A 198 3.65 -18.95 9.90
N GLY A 199 2.33 -18.85 9.78
CA GLY A 199 1.49 -18.04 10.64
C GLY A 199 0.02 -18.44 10.60
N ASN A 200 -0.83 -17.81 11.41
CA ASN A 200 -2.23 -18.21 11.59
C ASN A 200 -3.26 -17.08 11.51
N ASP A 201 -2.86 -15.82 11.57
CA ASP A 201 -3.80 -14.69 11.62
C ASP A 201 -3.95 -13.96 10.28
N ILE A 202 -2.88 -13.87 9.48
CA ILE A 202 -2.88 -13.18 8.18
C ILE A 202 -2.02 -13.95 7.18
N THR A 203 -2.54 -14.17 5.97
CA THR A 203 -1.75 -14.60 4.81
C THR A 203 -1.19 -13.37 4.09
N LEU A 204 0.13 -13.24 4.03
CA LEU A 204 0.82 -12.22 3.27
C LEU A 204 1.47 -12.84 2.02
N VAL A 205 1.04 -12.41 0.84
CA VAL A 205 1.56 -12.89 -0.45
C VAL A 205 2.43 -11.82 -1.10
N THR A 206 3.65 -12.16 -1.48
CA THR A 206 4.58 -11.23 -2.12
C THR A 206 5.62 -11.93 -3.01
N ALA A 207 6.55 -11.18 -3.59
CA ALA A 207 7.64 -11.71 -4.42
C ALA A 207 8.86 -10.78 -4.40
N MET A 208 10.03 -11.30 -4.81
CA MET A 208 11.28 -10.55 -4.93
C MET A 208 11.65 -9.80 -3.64
N LYS A 209 12.02 -8.52 -3.71
CA LYS A 209 12.53 -7.75 -2.57
C LYS A 209 11.50 -7.58 -1.46
N SER A 210 10.22 -7.47 -1.81
CA SER A 210 9.13 -7.30 -0.86
C SER A 210 8.95 -8.52 0.07
N VAL A 211 9.51 -9.69 -0.26
CA VAL A 211 9.59 -10.84 0.67
C VAL A 211 10.31 -10.45 1.96
N HIS A 212 11.43 -9.75 1.84
CA HIS A 212 12.26 -9.38 3.00
C HIS A 212 11.60 -8.29 3.84
N ASP A 213 11.02 -7.27 3.20
CA ASP A 213 10.23 -6.26 3.92
C ASP A 213 9.04 -6.90 4.66
N SER A 214 8.44 -7.94 4.08
CA SER A 214 7.30 -8.64 4.67
C SER A 214 7.70 -9.52 5.85
N LEU A 215 8.88 -10.15 5.79
CA LEU A 215 9.44 -10.90 6.91
C LEU A 215 9.75 -9.97 8.09
N GLU A 216 10.37 -8.82 7.82
CA GLU A 216 10.63 -7.79 8.84
C GLU A 216 9.32 -7.26 9.45
N ALA A 217 8.32 -6.97 8.62
CA ALA A 217 7.02 -6.49 9.10
C ALA A 217 6.28 -7.55 9.93
N ALA A 218 6.40 -8.82 9.54
CA ALA A 218 5.87 -9.93 10.33
C ALA A 218 6.59 -10.08 11.68
N ASP A 219 7.87 -9.75 11.79
CA ASP A 219 8.60 -9.74 13.07
C ASP A 219 8.12 -8.60 13.98
N GLU A 220 7.74 -7.46 13.41
CA GLU A 220 7.14 -6.36 14.16
C GLU A 220 5.74 -6.73 14.66
N LEU A 221 4.89 -7.28 13.79
CA LEU A 221 3.53 -7.70 14.10
C LEU A 221 3.45 -8.82 15.14
N GLU A 222 4.43 -9.74 15.15
CA GLU A 222 4.51 -10.80 16.17
C GLU A 222 4.66 -10.21 17.58
N ARG A 223 5.34 -9.06 17.73
CA ARG A 223 5.48 -8.36 19.03
C ARG A 223 4.15 -7.82 19.53
N ASP A 224 3.22 -7.57 18.61
CA ASP A 224 1.83 -7.18 18.89
C ASP A 224 0.86 -8.37 18.87
N HIS A 225 1.41 -9.60 18.92
CA HIS A 225 0.67 -10.86 18.94
C HIS A 225 -0.16 -11.13 17.67
N VAL A 226 0.32 -10.69 16.51
CA VAL A 226 -0.26 -11.01 15.20
C VAL A 226 0.67 -11.94 14.43
N SER A 227 0.22 -13.16 14.19
CA SER A 227 0.94 -14.23 13.52
C SER A 227 0.73 -14.19 12.01
N VAL A 228 1.73 -13.73 11.27
CA VAL A 228 1.65 -13.59 9.80
C VAL A 228 2.33 -14.76 9.09
N GLU A 229 1.59 -15.41 8.20
CA GLU A 229 2.13 -16.36 7.22
C GLU A 229 2.63 -15.61 6.00
N VAL A 230 3.90 -15.77 5.63
CA VAL A 230 4.49 -15.08 4.47
C VAL A 230 4.75 -16.08 3.35
N ILE A 231 4.18 -15.78 2.17
CA ILE A 231 4.31 -16.56 0.94
C ILE A 231 5.14 -15.76 -0.07
N ASP A 232 6.26 -16.32 -0.50
CA ASP A 232 6.99 -15.89 -1.69
C ASP A 232 6.45 -16.64 -2.90
N LEU A 233 5.87 -15.92 -3.86
CA LEU A 233 5.33 -16.51 -5.07
C LEU A 233 6.41 -17.17 -5.93
N ARG A 234 7.65 -16.62 -5.97
CA ARG A 234 8.79 -17.04 -6.82
C ARG A 234 8.54 -16.97 -8.34
N THR A 235 7.38 -17.42 -8.80
CA THR A 235 6.84 -17.35 -10.15
C THR A 235 5.58 -16.50 -10.14
N LEU A 236 5.60 -15.39 -10.88
CA LEU A 236 4.46 -14.49 -11.04
C LEU A 236 3.54 -14.93 -12.18
N ARG A 237 4.02 -15.83 -13.04
CA ARG A 237 3.21 -16.50 -14.04
C ARG A 237 3.78 -17.85 -14.48
N PRO A 238 3.02 -18.95 -14.37
CA PRO A 238 1.72 -19.05 -13.71
C PRO A 238 1.83 -18.81 -12.19
N LEU A 239 0.78 -18.24 -11.60
CA LEU A 239 0.68 -18.06 -10.16
C LEU A 239 0.36 -19.38 -9.47
N ASP A 240 1.03 -19.68 -8.37
CA ASP A 240 0.68 -20.80 -7.48
C ASP A 240 -0.47 -20.40 -6.55
N ILE A 241 -1.67 -20.31 -7.13
CA ILE A 241 -2.87 -19.91 -6.39
C ILE A 241 -3.26 -20.96 -5.33
N GLU A 242 -2.96 -22.24 -5.54
CA GLU A 242 -3.31 -23.29 -4.58
C GLU A 242 -2.62 -23.09 -3.23
N THR A 243 -1.32 -22.76 -3.24
CA THR A 243 -0.58 -22.43 -2.00
C THR A 243 -1.19 -21.22 -1.28
N VAL A 244 -1.59 -20.19 -2.03
CA VAL A 244 -2.27 -19.00 -1.46
C VAL A 244 -3.63 -19.37 -0.87
N LEU A 245 -4.46 -20.15 -1.58
CA LEU A 245 -5.79 -20.56 -1.11
C LEU A 245 -5.69 -21.45 0.14
N ALA A 246 -4.71 -22.35 0.20
CA ALA A 246 -4.47 -23.18 1.37
C ALA A 246 -4.18 -22.33 2.62
N SER A 247 -3.35 -21.30 2.47
CA SER A 247 -3.05 -20.34 3.53
C SER A 247 -4.26 -19.50 3.93
N VAL A 248 -5.02 -18.95 2.97
CA VAL A 248 -6.21 -18.13 3.26
C VAL A 248 -7.29 -18.92 4.00
N ARG A 249 -7.46 -20.20 3.70
CA ARG A 249 -8.40 -21.07 4.45
C ARG A 249 -8.01 -21.23 5.92
N LYS A 250 -6.72 -21.09 6.25
CA LYS A 250 -6.18 -21.15 7.61
C LYS A 250 -6.30 -19.82 8.33
N THR A 251 -6.00 -18.71 7.67
CA THR A 251 -5.84 -17.38 8.29
C THR A 251 -7.07 -16.49 8.18
N ASN A 252 -7.97 -16.78 7.24
CA ASN A 252 -9.16 -15.99 6.90
C ASN A 252 -8.90 -14.55 6.42
N ARG A 253 -7.64 -14.11 6.31
CA ARG A 253 -7.29 -12.74 5.89
C ARG A 253 -6.13 -12.78 4.91
N VAL A 254 -6.16 -11.90 3.91
CA VAL A 254 -5.08 -11.84 2.91
C VAL A 254 -4.59 -10.42 2.66
N VAL A 255 -3.28 -10.25 2.62
CA VAL A 255 -2.61 -9.03 2.17
C VAL A 255 -1.68 -9.41 1.02
N ILE A 256 -1.80 -8.72 -0.11
CA ILE A 256 -0.90 -8.92 -1.25
C ILE A 256 -0.01 -7.68 -1.39
N VAL A 257 1.30 -7.86 -1.27
CA VAL A 257 2.29 -6.79 -1.34
C VAL A 257 3.03 -6.86 -2.67
N GLU A 258 2.95 -5.79 -3.46
CA GLU A 258 3.70 -5.64 -4.70
C GLU A 258 4.39 -4.28 -4.81
N GLU A 259 5.58 -4.24 -5.42
CA GLU A 259 6.26 -2.98 -5.73
C GLU A 259 5.74 -2.32 -7.02
N GLY A 260 4.82 -2.97 -7.74
CA GLY A 260 4.11 -2.39 -8.88
C GLY A 260 3.09 -1.32 -8.49
N PRO A 261 2.51 -0.60 -9.48
CA PRO A 261 1.44 0.36 -9.24
C PRO A 261 0.16 -0.34 -8.76
N LEU A 262 -0.58 0.31 -7.86
CA LEU A 262 -1.84 -0.23 -7.34
C LEU A 262 -2.87 -0.53 -8.45
N THR A 263 -2.98 0.35 -9.44
CA THR A 263 -3.88 0.15 -10.59
C THR A 263 -3.20 -0.69 -11.66
N GLY A 264 -3.83 -1.81 -12.04
CA GLY A 264 -3.28 -2.73 -13.03
C GLY A 264 -2.11 -3.59 -12.51
N GLY A 265 -1.76 -3.46 -11.23
CA GLY A 265 -0.78 -4.30 -10.54
C GLY A 265 -1.21 -5.78 -10.44
N TRP A 266 -0.22 -6.66 -10.27
CA TRP A 266 -0.45 -8.11 -10.22
C TRP A 266 -1.11 -8.58 -8.94
N ALA A 267 -1.07 -7.77 -7.86
CA ALA A 267 -1.81 -8.05 -6.66
C ALA A 267 -3.32 -8.09 -6.91
N GLY A 268 -3.82 -7.38 -7.93
CA GLY A 268 -5.21 -7.43 -8.35
C GLY A 268 -5.63 -8.83 -8.83
N GLU A 269 -4.78 -9.50 -9.60
CA GLU A 269 -5.05 -10.83 -10.16
C GLU A 269 -5.07 -11.91 -9.08
N VAL A 270 -4.09 -11.86 -8.16
CA VAL A 270 -4.04 -12.77 -7.00
C VAL A 270 -5.30 -12.61 -6.16
N LEU A 271 -5.68 -11.36 -5.85
CA LEU A 271 -6.85 -11.09 -5.03
C LEU A 271 -8.17 -11.50 -5.72
N ALA A 272 -8.27 -11.29 -7.04
CA ALA A 272 -9.42 -11.77 -7.82
C ALA A 272 -9.53 -13.30 -7.74
N SER A 273 -8.42 -14.03 -7.94
CA SER A 273 -8.37 -15.49 -7.83
C SER A 273 -8.79 -15.99 -6.44
N VAL A 274 -8.31 -15.35 -5.37
CA VAL A 274 -8.71 -15.66 -3.99
C VAL A 274 -10.20 -15.40 -3.77
N THR A 275 -10.72 -14.29 -4.27
CA THR A 275 -12.13 -13.92 -4.13
C THR A 275 -13.04 -14.91 -4.89
N GLU A 276 -12.67 -15.31 -6.09
CA GLU A 276 -13.46 -16.27 -6.86
C GLU A 276 -13.52 -17.66 -6.23
N GLN A 277 -12.45 -18.09 -5.55
CA GLN A 277 -12.27 -19.47 -5.12
C GLN A 277 -12.35 -19.70 -3.60
N ALA A 278 -12.22 -18.65 -2.79
CA ALA A 278 -12.19 -18.73 -1.33
C ALA A 278 -12.91 -17.59 -0.61
N LEU A 279 -13.80 -16.83 -1.26
CA LEU A 279 -14.57 -15.75 -0.61
C LEU A 279 -15.29 -16.21 0.68
N GLY A 280 -15.79 -17.45 0.72
CA GLY A 280 -16.47 -17.99 1.91
C GLY A 280 -15.57 -18.17 3.14
N TYR A 281 -14.25 -18.09 2.97
CA TYR A 281 -13.26 -18.16 4.05
C TYR A 281 -12.67 -16.79 4.39
N LEU A 282 -13.00 -15.73 3.64
CA LEU A 282 -12.29 -14.45 3.68
C LEU A 282 -13.06 -13.42 4.52
N ASP A 283 -12.44 -13.00 5.62
CA ASP A 283 -12.92 -11.90 6.47
C ASP A 283 -12.48 -10.54 5.92
N ASP A 284 -11.21 -10.42 5.55
CA ASP A 284 -10.62 -9.17 5.08
C ASP A 284 -9.54 -9.39 4.01
N ALA A 285 -9.41 -8.41 3.10
CA ALA A 285 -8.51 -8.49 1.95
C ALA A 285 -7.94 -7.12 1.56
N TRP A 286 -6.62 -7.05 1.37
CA TRP A 286 -5.96 -5.79 1.01
C TRP A 286 -4.84 -5.97 0.00
N ARG A 287 -4.52 -4.86 -0.67
CA ARG A 287 -3.35 -4.74 -1.54
C ARG A 287 -2.47 -3.59 -1.04
N ILE A 288 -1.18 -3.86 -0.88
CA ILE A 288 -0.18 -2.85 -0.57
C ILE A 288 0.71 -2.72 -1.79
N ALA A 289 0.60 -1.58 -2.46
CA ALA A 289 1.28 -1.33 -3.73
C ALA A 289 1.76 0.13 -3.81
N THR A 290 2.59 0.43 -4.80
CA THR A 290 3.03 1.81 -5.02
C THR A 290 1.87 2.71 -5.50
N PRO A 291 1.89 4.02 -5.19
CA PRO A 291 0.93 4.97 -5.72
C PRO A 291 0.93 5.01 -7.25
N ASN A 292 -0.19 5.45 -7.85
CA ASN A 292 -0.32 5.62 -9.31
C ASN A 292 0.37 6.91 -9.82
N THR A 293 1.66 7.07 -9.49
CA THR A 293 2.50 8.19 -9.92
C THR A 293 3.88 7.68 -10.32
N PRO A 294 4.66 8.43 -11.13
CA PRO A 294 6.04 8.08 -11.42
C PRO A 294 6.91 7.97 -10.15
N ILE A 295 7.90 7.09 -10.18
CA ILE A 295 8.82 6.85 -9.06
C ILE A 295 9.71 8.09 -8.87
N PRO A 296 9.72 8.71 -7.68
CA PRO A 296 10.53 9.90 -7.42
C PRO A 296 12.02 9.55 -7.28
N TYR A 297 12.89 10.50 -7.63
CA TYR A 297 14.35 10.37 -7.43
C TYR A 297 14.79 10.70 -6.00
N SER A 298 14.12 11.67 -5.36
CA SER A 298 14.50 12.19 -4.04
C SER A 298 14.46 11.08 -2.99
N PRO A 299 15.52 10.88 -2.18
CA PRO A 299 15.57 9.80 -1.20
C PRO A 299 14.35 9.67 -0.28
N PRO A 300 13.93 10.73 0.46
CA PRO A 300 12.77 10.62 1.35
C PRO A 300 11.46 10.36 0.60
N LEU A 301 11.36 10.78 -0.67
CA LEU A 301 10.16 10.54 -1.46
C LEU A 301 10.12 9.11 -2.01
N GLU A 302 11.25 8.55 -2.44
CA GLU A 302 11.30 7.16 -2.91
C GLU A 302 11.09 6.18 -1.74
N ASP A 303 11.62 6.49 -0.55
CA ASP A 303 11.35 5.68 0.65
C ASP A 303 9.85 5.68 1.01
N ALA A 304 9.20 6.84 0.99
CA ALA A 304 7.76 6.96 1.25
C ALA A 304 6.88 6.39 0.12
N PHE A 305 7.41 6.31 -1.10
CA PHE A 305 6.70 5.78 -2.27
C PHE A 305 6.61 4.25 -2.23
N LEU A 306 7.67 3.58 -1.77
CA LEU A 306 7.77 2.12 -1.78
C LEU A 306 6.93 1.45 -0.69
N PRO A 307 6.44 0.23 -0.95
CA PRO A 307 5.73 -0.57 0.05
C PRO A 307 6.72 -1.20 1.04
N GLY A 308 7.44 -0.38 1.81
CA GLY A 308 8.45 -0.85 2.78
C GLY A 308 7.84 -1.42 4.06
N THR A 309 8.72 -1.95 4.92
CA THR A 309 8.39 -2.62 6.20
C THR A 309 7.35 -1.88 7.03
N GLU A 310 7.53 -0.58 7.28
CA GLU A 310 6.59 0.23 8.08
C GLU A 310 5.16 0.23 7.50
N ARG A 311 5.03 0.39 6.18
CA ARG A 311 3.73 0.40 5.50
C ARG A 311 3.09 -0.98 5.49
N ILE A 312 3.90 -2.03 5.42
CA ILE A 312 3.44 -3.42 5.50
C ILE A 312 2.96 -3.71 6.93
N ALA A 313 3.75 -3.39 7.96
CA ALA A 313 3.39 -3.61 9.37
C ALA A 313 2.10 -2.87 9.77
N ALA A 314 1.85 -1.69 9.19
CA ALA A 314 0.59 -0.97 9.36
C ALA A 314 -0.65 -1.70 8.78
N MET A 315 -0.52 -2.87 8.14
CA MET A 315 -1.65 -3.66 7.62
C MET A 315 -2.68 -4.02 8.70
N ASN A 316 -2.25 -4.21 9.96
CA ASN A 316 -3.15 -4.49 11.08
C ASN A 316 -4.01 -3.27 11.46
N GLU A 317 -3.53 -2.08 11.11
CA GLU A 317 -4.26 -0.81 11.26
C GLU A 317 -5.08 -0.48 10.01
N ALA A 318 -4.69 -1.03 8.85
CA ALA A 318 -5.20 -0.67 7.53
C ALA A 318 -6.42 -1.49 7.09
N ALA A 319 -7.55 -1.36 7.80
CA ALA A 319 -8.77 -1.14 7.04
C ALA A 319 -8.57 0.17 6.25
N PRO A 320 -8.83 0.26 4.94
CA PRO A 320 -8.62 1.48 4.20
C PRO A 320 -9.66 2.53 4.62
N SER A 321 -9.41 3.23 5.72
CA SER A 321 -9.79 4.62 5.86
C SER A 321 -8.69 5.41 5.15
N SER A 322 -9.08 6.17 4.13
CA SER A 322 -8.33 7.31 3.60
C SER A 322 -7.41 7.93 4.67
N GLY A 323 -6.10 8.02 4.39
CA GLY A 323 -5.08 8.36 5.36
C GLY A 323 -5.45 9.54 6.26
N PHE A 324 -5.80 9.23 7.50
CA PHE A 324 -5.97 10.15 8.62
C PHE A 324 -5.88 9.29 9.87
N GLU A 325 -4.99 9.61 10.82
CA GLU A 325 -4.99 8.96 12.14
C GLU A 325 -6.43 8.86 12.65
N ALA A 326 -6.90 7.63 12.88
CA ALA A 326 -8.25 7.38 13.35
C ALA A 326 -8.41 8.01 14.73
N SER A 327 -9.09 9.17 14.78
CA SER A 327 -9.58 9.70 16.05
C SER A 327 -10.46 8.60 16.66
N LYS A 328 -10.07 8.04 17.82
CA LYS A 328 -10.80 6.99 18.57
C LYS A 328 -12.15 7.49 19.13
N VAL A 329 -12.94 8.14 18.30
CA VAL A 329 -14.20 8.77 18.65
C VAL A 329 -15.26 7.70 18.89
N GLY A 330 -15.36 6.72 17.99
CA GLY A 330 -16.27 5.59 18.06
C GLY A 330 -16.11 4.78 19.34
N SER A 331 -14.90 4.30 19.61
CA SER A 331 -14.61 3.53 20.81
C SER A 331 -14.92 4.28 22.12
N ARG A 332 -14.74 5.61 22.17
CA ARG A 332 -15.11 6.43 23.34
C ARG A 332 -16.62 6.58 23.50
N LEU A 333 -17.35 6.81 22.41
CA LEU A 333 -18.81 6.86 22.43
C LEU A 333 -19.38 5.51 22.88
N ARG A 334 -18.80 4.39 22.41
CA ARG A 334 -19.16 3.04 22.84
C ARG A 334 -18.93 2.83 24.33
N ALA A 335 -17.74 3.19 24.82
CA ALA A 335 -17.40 3.03 26.24
C ALA A 335 -18.38 3.79 27.15
N GLU A 336 -18.75 5.02 26.78
CA GLU A 336 -19.72 5.80 27.53
C GLU A 336 -21.14 5.22 27.43
N ARG A 337 -21.56 4.76 26.24
CA ARG A 337 -22.85 4.09 26.05
C ARG A 337 -22.97 2.86 26.95
N GLU A 338 -21.94 2.02 26.96
CA GLU A 338 -21.88 0.80 27.78
C GLU A 338 -21.87 1.14 29.28
N ARG A 339 -21.10 2.17 29.69
CA ARG A 339 -21.08 2.67 31.08
C ARG A 339 -22.46 3.11 31.56
N ARG A 340 -23.28 3.70 30.69
CA ARG A 340 -24.66 4.13 30.98
C ARG A 340 -25.70 3.02 30.87
N GLY A 341 -25.31 1.81 30.46
CA GLY A 341 -26.22 0.68 30.26
C GLY A 341 -27.22 0.90 29.12
N ILE A 342 -26.92 1.78 28.16
CA ILE A 342 -27.79 2.07 27.02
C ILE A 342 -27.51 1.04 25.93
N SER A 343 -28.54 0.32 25.46
CA SER A 343 -28.36 -0.58 24.33
C SER A 343 -28.11 0.21 23.04
N LEU A 344 -27.37 -0.38 22.10
CA LEU A 344 -27.08 0.24 20.80
C LEU A 344 -28.36 0.64 20.04
N ARG A 345 -29.40 -0.22 20.06
CA ARG A 345 -30.70 0.08 19.44
C ARG A 345 -31.42 1.24 20.13
N GLU A 346 -31.30 1.33 21.45
CA GLU A 346 -31.90 2.43 22.22
C GLU A 346 -31.21 3.75 21.93
N LEU A 347 -29.87 3.79 21.88
CA LEU A 347 -29.13 5.00 21.49
C LEU A 347 -29.51 5.45 20.08
N ALA A 348 -29.53 4.52 19.12
CA ALA A 348 -29.91 4.81 17.74
C ALA A 348 -31.33 5.42 17.64
N ARG A 349 -32.29 4.87 18.39
CA ARG A 349 -33.66 5.37 18.46
C ARG A 349 -33.73 6.79 19.02
N ARG A 350 -32.95 7.11 20.05
CA ARG A 350 -32.94 8.44 20.68
C ARG A 350 -32.28 9.51 19.82
N VAL A 351 -31.22 9.14 19.10
CA VAL A 351 -30.52 10.02 18.16
C VAL A 351 -31.24 10.17 16.82
N GLY A 352 -32.16 9.24 16.48
CA GLY A 352 -32.90 9.27 15.23
C GLY A 352 -32.11 8.73 14.03
N VAL A 353 -31.19 7.80 14.26
CA VAL A 353 -30.35 7.16 13.23
C VAL A 353 -30.54 5.64 13.23
N SER A 354 -30.02 4.95 12.21
CA SER A 354 -30.10 3.48 12.18
C SER A 354 -29.16 2.85 13.21
N PRO A 355 -29.54 1.70 13.84
CA PRO A 355 -28.63 0.95 14.70
C PRO A 355 -27.33 0.55 13.98
N SER A 356 -27.41 0.25 12.68
CA SER A 356 -26.23 -0.04 11.86
C SER A 356 -25.26 1.15 11.82
N LEU A 357 -25.76 2.37 11.65
CA LEU A 357 -24.93 3.56 11.62
C LEU A 357 -24.24 3.81 12.97
N VAL A 358 -24.97 3.68 14.08
CA VAL A 358 -24.36 3.78 15.43
C VAL A 358 -23.29 2.71 15.63
N SER A 359 -23.55 1.47 15.20
CA SER A 359 -22.56 0.39 15.28
C SER A 359 -21.32 0.68 14.44
N GLN A 360 -21.48 1.20 13.22
CA GLN A 360 -20.35 1.52 12.35
C GLN A 360 -19.53 2.69 12.93
N ILE A 361 -20.19 3.70 13.52
CA ILE A 361 -19.52 4.80 14.21
C ILE A 361 -18.77 4.27 15.44
N GLU A 362 -19.41 3.48 16.30
CA GLU A 362 -18.79 2.93 17.54
C GLU A 362 -17.61 2.00 17.28
N LEU A 363 -17.56 1.38 16.10
CA LEU A 363 -16.46 0.54 15.64
C LEU A 363 -15.39 1.34 14.86
N ASP A 364 -15.49 2.67 14.84
CA ASP A 364 -14.61 3.57 14.11
C ASP A 364 -14.53 3.22 12.59
N ARG A 365 -15.58 2.60 12.04
CA ARG A 365 -15.67 2.21 10.61
C ARG A 365 -16.17 3.32 9.71
N VAL A 366 -16.92 4.27 10.26
CA VAL A 366 -17.42 5.47 9.53
C VAL A 366 -17.33 6.70 10.41
N ASN A 367 -16.97 7.83 9.81
CA ASN A 367 -16.99 9.11 10.52
C ASN A 367 -18.43 9.64 10.60
N PRO A 368 -18.90 10.08 11.77
CA PRO A 368 -20.20 10.73 11.89
C PRO A 368 -20.21 12.09 11.17
N SER A 369 -21.38 12.54 10.72
CA SER A 369 -21.57 13.96 10.39
C SER A 369 -21.44 14.82 11.65
N VAL A 370 -21.17 16.12 11.48
CA VAL A 370 -21.17 17.10 12.58
C VAL A 370 -22.45 16.98 13.42
N SER A 371 -23.63 17.01 12.78
CA SER A 371 -24.93 16.86 13.46
C SER A 371 -25.09 15.53 14.20
N THR A 372 -24.66 14.42 13.59
CA THR A 372 -24.76 13.09 14.21
C THR A 372 -23.87 12.98 15.44
N LEU A 373 -22.64 13.50 15.36
CA LEU A 373 -21.72 13.50 16.49
C LEU A 373 -22.27 14.33 17.65
N TYR A 374 -22.78 15.53 17.38
CA TYR A 374 -23.41 16.35 18.42
C TYR A 374 -24.59 15.65 19.08
N ALA A 375 -25.44 14.98 18.31
CA ALA A 375 -26.59 14.27 18.84
C ALA A 375 -26.18 13.09 19.73
N LEU A 376 -25.18 12.30 19.32
CA LEU A 376 -24.62 11.20 20.11
C LEU A 376 -23.99 11.70 21.43
N VAL A 377 -23.15 12.73 21.36
CA VAL A 377 -22.47 13.33 22.51
C VAL A 377 -23.48 13.91 23.50
N THR A 378 -24.51 14.58 23.00
CA THR A 378 -25.57 15.16 23.84
C THR A 378 -26.39 14.08 24.53
N GLU A 379 -26.80 13.03 23.81
CA GLU A 379 -27.58 11.92 24.38
C GLU A 379 -26.75 11.10 25.39
N LEU A 380 -25.45 10.93 25.13
CA LEU A 380 -24.51 10.30 26.05
C LEU A 380 -24.03 11.25 27.15
N GLY A 381 -24.53 12.49 27.22
CA GLY A 381 -24.14 13.49 28.20
C GLY A 381 -22.62 13.68 28.33
N MET A 382 -21.91 13.58 27.20
CA MET A 382 -20.48 13.83 27.07
C MET A 382 -20.25 15.28 26.64
N THR A 383 -19.02 15.77 26.82
CA THR A 383 -18.55 16.98 26.13
C THR A 383 -17.77 16.62 24.88
N MET A 384 -17.65 17.53 23.89
CA MET A 384 -16.76 17.24 22.75
C MET A 384 -15.31 17.05 23.19
N SER A 385 -14.90 17.73 24.26
CA SER A 385 -13.56 17.59 24.85
C SER A 385 -13.27 16.14 25.29
N GLU A 386 -14.24 15.48 25.92
CA GLU A 386 -14.14 14.07 26.31
C GLU A 386 -14.09 13.14 25.09
N VAL A 387 -14.68 13.54 23.97
CA VAL A 387 -14.60 12.81 22.70
C VAL A 387 -13.22 12.92 22.05
N PHE A 388 -12.51 14.05 22.18
CA PHE A 388 -11.10 14.18 21.75
C PHE A 388 -10.15 13.33 22.62
N GLY A 389 -10.48 13.15 23.91
CA GLY A 389 -9.74 12.38 24.91
C GLY A 389 -8.52 13.10 25.51
N ASP A 390 -7.97 12.51 26.56
CA ASP A 390 -6.71 12.95 27.22
C ASP A 390 -5.54 12.00 26.87
N SER A 391 -4.32 12.51 26.91
CA SER A 391 -3.10 11.77 26.53
C SER A 391 -2.82 10.58 27.46
N ARG A 392 -2.31 9.48 26.89
CA ARG A 392 -1.64 8.42 27.68
C ARG A 392 -0.26 8.93 28.15
N PRO A 393 0.25 8.49 29.30
CA PRO A 393 1.66 8.68 29.66
C PRO A 393 2.51 7.87 28.67
N GLY A 394 3.30 8.53 27.81
CA GLY A 394 4.27 7.85 26.93
C GLY A 394 4.43 8.39 25.51
N GLU A 395 3.53 9.25 25.01
CA GLU A 395 3.77 9.94 23.73
C GLU A 395 4.90 10.98 23.93
N ARG A 396 5.99 10.85 23.17
CA ARG A 396 7.11 11.82 23.20
C ARG A 396 6.59 13.19 22.75
N ALA A 397 6.31 14.06 23.72
CA ALA A 397 6.07 15.46 23.45
C ALA A 397 7.27 16.06 22.69
N ALA A 398 6.99 16.95 21.73
CA ALA A 398 8.01 17.80 21.12
C ALA A 398 8.87 18.46 22.21
N PRO A 399 10.18 18.69 21.98
CA PRO A 399 11.09 19.18 23.01
C PRO A 399 10.54 20.43 23.69
N GLN A 400 10.15 20.28 24.95
CA GLN A 400 9.72 21.38 25.81
C GLN A 400 10.96 22.15 26.28
N LEU A 401 10.86 23.48 26.29
CA LEU A 401 11.85 24.31 26.99
C LEU A 401 11.84 23.91 28.47
N PRO A 402 13.00 23.81 29.14
CA PRO A 402 13.05 23.46 30.55
C PRO A 402 12.19 24.42 31.38
N GLY A 403 11.16 23.90 32.06
CA GLY A 403 10.25 24.69 32.92
C GLY A 403 8.94 25.14 32.28
N ALA A 404 8.59 24.70 31.06
CA ALA A 404 7.27 24.93 30.49
C ALA A 404 6.26 23.89 31.02
N ASP A 405 5.46 24.28 32.02
CA ASP A 405 4.26 23.53 32.39
C ASP A 405 3.36 23.37 31.15
N GLY A 406 2.61 22.26 31.06
CA GLY A 406 1.79 21.84 29.90
C GLY A 406 0.62 22.76 29.51
N LEU A 407 0.81 24.08 29.58
CA LEU A 407 -0.15 25.15 29.32
C LEU A 407 -0.27 25.51 27.83
N ALA A 408 0.66 25.04 26.97
CA ALA A 408 0.70 25.37 25.56
C ALA A 408 0.39 24.15 24.68
N GLU A 409 -0.48 24.34 23.70
CA GLU A 409 -0.83 23.34 22.68
C GLU A 409 -0.27 23.77 21.32
N ARG A 410 0.42 22.86 20.61
CA ARG A 410 1.09 23.17 19.34
C ARG A 410 0.36 22.52 18.17
N PRO A 411 0.30 23.14 16.98
CA PRO A 411 -0.40 22.58 15.83
C PRO A 411 -0.10 21.10 15.55
N GLU A 412 1.16 20.70 15.69
CA GLU A 412 1.66 19.33 15.48
C GLU A 412 1.23 18.32 16.55
N THR A 413 0.77 18.76 17.72
CA THR A 413 0.31 17.88 18.82
C THR A 413 -1.19 17.95 19.06
N ARG A 414 -1.91 18.81 18.32
CA ARG A 414 -3.35 19.01 18.49
C ARG A 414 -4.11 17.72 18.22
N ARG A 415 -5.09 17.46 19.07
CA ARG A 415 -6.07 16.40 18.82
C ARG A 415 -7.02 16.83 17.71
N VAL A 416 -7.24 15.93 16.75
CA VAL A 416 -8.05 16.18 15.57
C VAL A 416 -9.24 15.20 15.57
N ILE A 417 -10.42 15.71 15.21
CA ILE A 417 -11.57 14.90 14.81
C ILE A 417 -11.86 15.20 13.35
N ASN A 418 -11.95 14.15 12.54
CA ASN A 418 -12.38 14.24 11.15
C ASN A 418 -13.82 13.72 11.04
N LEU A 419 -14.67 14.50 10.39
CA LEU A 419 -16.10 14.23 10.27
C LEU A 419 -16.45 13.87 8.83
N ALA A 420 -17.66 13.34 8.63
CA ALA A 420 -18.20 13.17 7.29
C ALA A 420 -18.19 14.53 6.54
N SER A 421 -18.16 14.48 5.20
CA SER A 421 -17.95 15.63 4.29
C SER A 421 -16.58 16.32 4.37
N GLY A 422 -15.64 15.78 5.15
CA GLY A 422 -14.26 16.28 5.25
C GLY A 422 -14.09 17.45 6.22
N VAL A 423 -15.12 17.78 7.00
CA VAL A 423 -15.00 18.77 8.09
C VAL A 423 -14.00 18.28 9.12
N ARG A 424 -13.07 19.16 9.50
CA ARG A 424 -11.98 18.85 10.44
C ARG A 424 -12.02 19.79 11.62
N TRP A 425 -11.97 19.25 12.84
CA TRP A 425 -11.89 20.02 14.09
C TRP A 425 -10.60 19.69 14.83
N GLU A 426 -9.86 20.71 15.25
CA GLU A 426 -8.68 20.58 16.11
C GLU A 426 -8.96 21.22 17.47
N ARG A 427 -8.62 20.53 18.57
CA ARG A 427 -8.68 21.12 19.91
C ARG A 427 -7.53 22.10 20.10
N LEU A 428 -7.83 23.32 20.54
CA LEU A 428 -6.84 24.38 20.80
C LEU A 428 -6.36 24.44 22.25
N THR A 429 -6.97 23.66 23.16
CA THR A 429 -6.54 23.54 24.56
C THR A 429 -5.64 22.31 24.78
N PRO A 430 -4.63 22.42 25.67
CA PRO A 430 -3.72 21.31 25.99
C PRO A 430 -4.41 20.16 26.76
N HIS A 431 -5.46 20.49 27.50
CA HIS A 431 -6.22 19.54 28.31
C HIS A 431 -7.71 19.63 27.98
N SER A 432 -8.45 18.57 28.34
CA SER A 432 -9.89 18.60 28.28
C SER A 432 -10.45 19.66 29.25
N ASP A 433 -11.42 20.42 28.77
CA ASP A 433 -12.19 21.41 29.54
C ASP A 433 -13.67 21.07 29.35
N ARG A 434 -14.40 20.97 30.46
CA ARG A 434 -15.82 20.59 30.45
C ARG A 434 -16.75 21.74 30.14
N ASP A 435 -16.33 22.97 30.42
CA ASP A 435 -17.16 24.16 30.30
C ASP A 435 -16.89 24.93 29.01
N VAL A 436 -15.75 24.66 28.36
CA VAL A 436 -15.29 25.35 27.14
C VAL A 436 -14.81 24.36 26.08
N GLU A 437 -15.34 24.49 24.86
CA GLU A 437 -14.80 23.84 23.66
C GLU A 437 -14.12 24.91 22.82
N PHE A 438 -12.78 24.88 22.74
CA PHE A 438 -12.01 25.84 21.96
C PHE A 438 -11.37 25.13 20.76
N LEU A 439 -11.89 25.42 19.57
CA LEU A 439 -11.64 24.64 18.37
C LEU A 439 -11.08 25.49 17.25
N TYR A 440 -10.21 24.87 16.45
CA TYR A 440 -9.93 25.32 15.09
C TYR A 440 -10.71 24.41 14.14
N VAL A 441 -11.59 25.00 13.33
CA VAL A 441 -12.50 24.28 12.45
C VAL A 441 -12.17 24.58 11.00
N VAL A 442 -12.13 23.54 10.18
CA VAL A 442 -11.91 23.62 8.74
C VAL A 442 -13.09 22.99 8.02
N TYR A 443 -13.75 23.76 7.17
CA TYR A 443 -14.81 23.29 6.28
C TYR A 443 -14.29 23.32 4.84
N PRO A 444 -14.09 22.16 4.19
CA PRO A 444 -13.79 22.11 2.77
C PRO A 444 -14.87 22.79 1.92
N VAL A 445 -14.53 23.12 0.67
CA VAL A 445 -15.48 23.68 -0.30
C VAL A 445 -16.68 22.74 -0.45
N GLY A 446 -17.89 23.29 -0.28
CA GLY A 446 -19.14 22.53 -0.32
C GLY A 446 -19.47 21.72 0.94
N ALA A 447 -18.61 21.73 1.97
CA ALA A 447 -18.89 21.06 3.24
C ALA A 447 -19.86 21.88 4.11
N GLU A 448 -20.65 21.16 4.91
CA GLU A 448 -21.71 21.69 5.75
C GLU A 448 -21.86 20.91 7.07
N SER A 449 -22.40 21.55 8.09
CA SER A 449 -22.59 20.95 9.43
C SER A 449 -23.80 20.00 9.51
N CYS A 450 -24.77 20.16 8.63
CA CYS A 450 -25.93 19.28 8.48
C CYS A 450 -26.51 19.41 7.07
N PRO A 451 -27.28 18.41 6.58
CA PRO A 451 -27.94 18.46 5.27
C PRO A 451 -28.76 19.72 5.02
N GLU A 452 -29.03 20.03 3.76
CA GLU A 452 -29.68 21.29 3.35
C GLU A 452 -31.04 21.55 3.99
N ASP A 453 -31.81 20.50 4.21
CA ASP A 453 -33.15 20.49 4.80
C ASP A 453 -33.15 20.30 6.32
N ALA A 454 -31.98 20.29 6.96
CA ALA A 454 -31.81 20.08 8.39
C ALA A 454 -31.13 21.27 9.10
N LEU A 455 -31.39 21.39 10.40
CA LEU A 455 -30.70 22.31 11.31
C LEU A 455 -30.28 21.52 12.56
N MET A 456 -29.08 21.78 13.06
CA MET A 456 -28.58 21.20 14.30
C MET A 456 -28.92 22.09 15.50
N THR A 457 -29.04 21.48 16.67
CA THR A 457 -29.20 22.16 17.96
C THR A 457 -28.35 21.46 19.01
N HIS A 458 -27.75 22.23 19.91
CA HIS A 458 -27.13 21.70 21.13
C HIS A 458 -27.09 22.75 22.23
N GLY A 459 -26.87 22.34 23.48
CA GLY A 459 -26.76 23.28 24.59
C GLY A 459 -25.49 24.11 24.52
N GLY A 460 -25.57 25.39 24.90
CA GLY A 460 -24.42 26.28 25.05
C GLY A 460 -24.57 27.59 24.26
N LYS A 461 -23.50 28.38 24.28
CA LYS A 461 -23.34 29.57 23.42
C LYS A 461 -22.14 29.40 22.53
N GLU A 462 -22.31 29.73 21.26
CA GLU A 462 -21.26 29.65 20.24
C GLU A 462 -20.72 31.02 19.89
N TYR A 463 -19.41 31.06 19.69
CA TYR A 463 -18.67 32.22 19.22
C TYR A 463 -17.76 31.77 18.08
N GLY A 464 -17.92 32.37 16.92
CA GLY A 464 -17.14 32.06 15.72
C GLY A 464 -16.30 33.24 15.28
N TYR A 465 -15.09 32.99 14.81
CA TYR A 465 -14.23 33.96 14.14
C TYR A 465 -13.62 33.34 12.87
N VAL A 466 -13.94 33.88 11.70
CA VAL A 466 -13.45 33.37 10.42
C VAL A 466 -12.06 33.92 10.15
N THR A 467 -11.08 33.03 9.98
CA THR A 467 -9.68 33.39 9.69
C THR A 467 -9.37 33.37 8.19
N ARG A 468 -10.08 32.55 7.41
CA ARG A 468 -9.93 32.40 5.95
C ARG A 468 -11.20 31.85 5.32
N GLY A 469 -11.46 32.16 4.05
CA GLY A 469 -12.64 31.73 3.29
C GLY A 469 -13.92 32.47 3.70
N THR A 470 -15.05 31.98 3.18
CA THR A 470 -16.39 32.55 3.42
C THR A 470 -17.34 31.50 4.00
N LEU A 471 -17.81 31.75 5.22
CA LEU A 471 -18.72 30.89 5.98
C LEU A 471 -20.15 31.42 5.89
N GLY A 472 -21.06 30.61 5.35
CA GLY A 472 -22.49 30.82 5.43
C GLY A 472 -23.04 30.21 6.71
N ILE A 473 -23.84 30.97 7.45
CA ILE A 473 -24.36 30.60 8.76
C ILE A 473 -25.86 30.88 8.80
N ARG A 474 -26.66 29.87 9.03
CA ARG A 474 -28.10 30.02 9.26
C ARG A 474 -28.39 29.82 10.74
N VAL A 475 -29.08 30.76 11.38
CA VAL A 475 -29.54 30.64 12.78
C VAL A 475 -31.03 30.98 12.82
N GLY A 476 -31.86 29.98 13.10
CA GLY A 476 -33.31 30.07 12.98
C GLY A 476 -33.74 30.39 11.53
N PHE A 477 -34.34 31.57 11.37
CA PHE A 477 -34.80 32.08 10.07
C PHE A 477 -33.82 33.05 9.42
N GLU A 478 -32.76 33.45 10.13
CA GLU A 478 -31.78 34.42 9.65
C GLU A 478 -30.60 33.72 9.00
N GLU A 479 -30.07 34.30 7.91
CA GLU A 479 -28.86 33.86 7.24
C GLU A 479 -27.79 34.96 7.28
N TYR A 480 -26.56 34.55 7.55
CA TYR A 480 -25.39 35.39 7.66
C TYR A 480 -24.29 34.84 6.75
N GLU A 481 -23.49 35.74 6.19
CA GLU A 481 -22.29 35.42 5.43
C GLU A 481 -21.10 36.13 6.07
N LEU A 482 -20.08 35.36 6.45
CA LEU A 482 -18.88 35.86 7.10
C LEU A 482 -17.64 35.50 6.28
N ALA A 483 -17.00 36.50 5.70
CA ALA A 483 -15.65 36.38 5.14
C ALA A 483 -14.58 36.45 6.26
N ALA A 484 -13.31 36.26 5.88
CA ALA A 484 -12.17 36.43 6.77
C ALA A 484 -12.22 37.75 7.57
N GLY A 485 -12.06 37.67 8.89
CA GLY A 485 -12.21 38.77 9.83
C GLY A 485 -13.61 38.91 10.44
N GLY A 486 -14.62 38.24 9.89
CA GLY A 486 -15.99 38.22 10.41
C GLY A 486 -16.12 37.36 11.68
N SER A 487 -17.05 37.73 12.55
CA SER A 487 -17.35 36.99 13.78
C SER A 487 -18.85 36.90 14.05
N ILE A 488 -19.28 35.86 14.74
CA ILE A 488 -20.67 35.68 15.20
C ILE A 488 -20.72 35.22 16.64
N ALA A 489 -21.82 35.50 17.32
CA ALA A 489 -22.17 34.90 18.60
C ALA A 489 -23.66 34.59 18.64
N PHE A 490 -24.04 33.38 19.04
CA PHE A 490 -25.44 32.98 19.14
C PHE A 490 -25.65 31.88 20.19
N ASP A 491 -26.92 31.68 20.58
CA ASP A 491 -27.32 30.58 21.45
C ASP A 491 -27.48 29.30 20.62
N SER A 492 -26.67 28.28 20.91
CA SER A 492 -26.60 27.02 20.16
C SER A 492 -27.87 26.18 20.24
N SER A 493 -28.76 26.49 21.21
CA SER A 493 -30.09 25.89 21.27
C SER A 493 -31.00 26.37 20.15
N SER A 494 -30.66 27.51 19.53
CA SER A 494 -31.30 27.97 18.29
C SER A 494 -30.90 27.04 17.14
N PRO A 495 -31.86 26.51 16.35
CA PRO A 495 -31.55 25.68 15.20
C PRO A 495 -30.61 26.38 14.23
N HIS A 496 -29.47 25.78 13.90
CA HIS A 496 -28.46 26.43 13.07
C HIS A 496 -27.75 25.47 12.10
N ARG A 497 -27.09 26.04 11.08
CA ARG A 497 -26.28 25.32 10.08
C ARG A 497 -25.11 26.19 9.62
N LEU A 498 -23.94 25.57 9.46
CA LEU A 498 -22.72 26.18 8.96
C LEU A 498 -22.36 25.54 7.61
N ARG A 499 -21.95 26.34 6.61
CA ARG A 499 -21.53 25.84 5.30
C ARG A 499 -20.44 26.70 4.65
N ALA A 500 -19.49 26.09 3.98
CA ALA A 500 -18.54 26.82 3.14
C ALA A 500 -19.23 27.24 1.82
N ILE A 501 -19.31 28.55 1.55
CA ILE A 501 -20.04 29.10 0.39
C ILE A 501 -19.13 29.75 -0.68
N GLY A 502 -17.81 29.67 -0.51
CA GLY A 502 -16.80 30.15 -1.46
C GLY A 502 -16.09 29.04 -2.26
N ASP A 503 -15.06 29.43 -3.02
CA ASP A 503 -14.20 28.55 -3.82
C ASP A 503 -12.93 28.08 -3.10
N GLU A 504 -12.71 28.55 -1.87
CA GLU A 504 -11.67 28.06 -0.96
C GLU A 504 -12.25 27.51 0.35
N PRO A 505 -11.54 26.59 1.03
CA PRO A 505 -11.95 26.11 2.35
C PRO A 505 -12.07 27.23 3.37
N VAL A 506 -13.06 27.11 4.26
CA VAL A 506 -13.20 28.00 5.41
C VAL A 506 -12.30 27.50 6.54
N HIS A 507 -11.55 28.42 7.14
CA HIS A 507 -10.84 28.19 8.39
C HIS A 507 -11.37 29.15 9.45
N ALA A 508 -11.83 28.63 10.59
CA ALA A 508 -12.38 29.45 11.66
C ALA A 508 -11.91 28.98 13.03
N ILE A 509 -11.89 29.91 13.97
CA ILE A 509 -11.79 29.64 15.40
C ILE A 509 -13.22 29.58 15.94
N TRP A 510 -13.54 28.53 16.69
CA TRP A 510 -14.87 28.30 17.23
C TRP A 510 -14.79 28.03 18.73
N VAL A 511 -15.59 28.75 19.51
CA VAL A 511 -15.66 28.61 20.96
C VAL A 511 -17.09 28.26 21.34
N VAL A 512 -17.29 27.17 22.05
CA VAL A 512 -18.58 26.82 22.68
C VAL A 512 -18.42 26.91 24.19
N ILE A 513 -19.33 27.61 24.87
CA ILE A 513 -19.33 27.71 26.34
C ILE A 513 -20.64 27.26 26.96
N GLY A 514 -20.57 26.74 28.19
CA GLY A 514 -21.74 26.53 29.04
C GLY A 514 -22.61 25.34 28.62
N ARG A 515 -22.00 24.26 28.13
CA ARG A 515 -22.69 23.05 27.71
C ARG A 515 -23.24 22.29 28.92
N LYS A 516 -24.47 22.59 29.33
CA LYS A 516 -25.19 21.79 30.34
C LYS A 516 -25.65 20.48 29.72
N ALA A 517 -25.39 19.37 30.41
CA ALA A 517 -26.01 18.09 30.09
C ALA A 517 -27.53 18.20 30.32
N ASP A 518 -28.28 18.27 29.22
CA ASP A 518 -29.75 18.33 29.12
C ASP A 518 -30.43 19.66 29.53
N PRO A 519 -31.12 20.36 28.60
CA PRO A 519 -32.06 21.43 28.95
C PRO A 519 -33.41 20.92 29.50
N ARG A 520 -33.63 19.60 29.65
CA ARG A 520 -34.89 18.98 30.13
C ARG A 520 -34.83 18.35 31.53
N GLY A 521 -33.78 18.60 32.32
CA GLY A 521 -33.65 18.11 33.69
C GLY A 521 -33.75 19.23 34.75
N GLU A 522 -34.95 19.43 35.28
CA GLU A 522 -35.17 19.78 36.71
C GLU A 522 -35.37 18.50 37.51
#